data_AF-A0A399ZQ68-F1
#
_entry.id   AF-A0A399ZQ68-F1
#
_cell.length_a   1.000
_cell.length_b   1.000
_cell.length_c   1.000
_cell.angle_alpha   90.00
_cell.angle_beta   90.00
_cell.angle_gamma   90.00
#
_symmetry.space_group_name_H-M   'P 1'
#
loop_
_entity.id
_entity.type
_entity.pdbx_description
1 polymer ?
#
loop_
_entity_poly.entity_id
_entity_poly.type
_entity_poly.pdbx_seq_one_letter_code
_entity_poly.pdbx_strand_id
1 'polypeptide(L)'
;MGKYTSMSKQKETPRVTGVNPIMKGLGCFMILLVPPLSYGIAALLVQIGVRQGWPLPPQWLGYVNIHPVVWRLEGLAPILTLIESQANLIANLVFAFGVMVVIGGIMAIFFGYLYKFFGPSPYGPTDAPPIRVKVKRYKR
;
A
#
# COMPACT_ATOMS: atom_id res chain seq x y z
N MET A 1 -9.49 64.01 10.65
CA MET A 1 -8.23 63.23 10.56
C MET A 1 -8.07 62.48 11.87
N GLY A 2 -7.94 61.16 11.99
CA GLY A 2 -8.03 60.01 11.10
C GLY A 2 -7.90 58.79 12.02
N LYS A 3 -8.60 57.68 11.75
CA LYS A 3 -8.36 56.39 12.43
C LYS A 3 -9.11 55.25 11.73
N TYR A 4 -8.80 55.06 10.45
CA TYR A 4 -9.03 53.77 9.81
C TYR A 4 -7.79 52.93 10.03
N THR A 5 -7.76 52.23 11.17
CA THR A 5 -6.77 51.18 11.41
C THR A 5 -7.11 50.06 10.45
N SER A 6 -6.32 49.90 9.40
CA SER A 6 -6.45 48.78 8.46
C SER A 6 -6.20 47.49 9.24
N MET A 7 -7.25 46.69 9.42
CA MET A 7 -7.09 45.28 9.80
C MET A 7 -6.43 44.59 8.59
N SER A 8 -5.10 44.49 8.59
CA SER A 8 -4.45 43.58 7.66
C SER A 8 -4.92 42.19 8.03
N LYS A 9 -5.63 41.55 7.09
CA LYS A 9 -6.08 40.17 7.23
C LYS A 9 -4.81 39.33 7.39
N GLN A 10 -4.57 38.84 8.61
CA GLN A 10 -3.42 37.99 8.88
C GLN A 10 -3.46 36.83 7.90
N LYS A 11 -2.45 36.77 7.02
CA LYS A 11 -2.34 35.75 5.99
C LYS A 11 -2.31 34.42 6.73
N GLU A 12 -3.29 33.55 6.46
CA GLU A 12 -3.35 32.23 7.06
C GLU A 12 -1.97 31.58 6.87
N THR A 13 -1.29 31.27 7.97
CA THR A 13 -0.05 30.52 7.93
C THR A 13 -0.38 29.20 7.25
N PRO A 14 0.33 28.82 6.17
CA PRO A 14 0.06 27.54 5.53
C PRO A 14 0.26 26.47 6.60
N ARG A 15 -0.80 25.71 6.88
CA ARG A 15 -0.70 24.53 7.74
C ARG A 15 0.50 23.73 7.29
N VAL A 16 1.38 23.36 8.22
CA VAL A 16 2.43 22.39 7.94
C VAL A 16 1.73 21.04 7.72
N THR A 17 1.20 20.85 6.52
CA THR A 17 0.59 19.60 6.03
C THR A 17 1.66 18.60 5.57
N GLY A 18 2.92 18.82 5.99
CA GLY A 18 4.03 17.97 5.62
C GLY A 18 4.01 16.68 6.42
N VAL A 19 3.79 15.56 5.73
CA VAL A 19 4.07 14.23 6.28
C VAL A 19 5.57 14.14 6.58
N ASN A 20 5.92 13.78 7.82
CA ASN A 20 7.29 13.72 8.32
C ASN A 20 8.16 12.82 7.40
N PRO A 21 9.35 13.24 6.94
CA PRO A 21 10.15 12.52 5.93
C PRO A 21 10.44 11.04 6.26
N ILE A 22 10.68 10.69 7.53
CA ILE A 22 10.88 9.29 7.97
C ILE A 22 9.64 8.43 7.67
N MET A 23 8.45 9.04 7.73
CA MET A 23 7.17 8.36 7.50
C MET A 23 6.87 8.13 6.01
N LYS A 24 7.57 8.82 5.09
CA LYS A 24 7.49 8.52 3.64
C LYS A 24 8.28 7.26 3.28
N GLY A 25 9.36 6.96 4.02
CA GLY A 25 10.23 5.82 3.73
C GLY A 25 9.63 4.46 4.07
N LEU A 26 8.78 4.41 5.10
CA LEU A 26 8.28 3.13 5.60
C LEU A 26 7.24 2.47 4.68
N GLY A 27 6.40 3.25 4.00
CA GLY A 27 5.52 2.72 2.96
C GLY A 27 6.29 2.15 1.76
N CYS A 28 7.40 2.80 1.38
CA CYS A 28 8.31 2.31 0.35
C CYS A 28 8.94 0.96 0.77
N PHE A 29 9.34 0.85 2.03
CA PHE A 29 9.86 -0.41 2.57
C PHE A 29 8.82 -1.54 2.50
N MET A 30 7.55 -1.27 2.82
CA MET A 30 6.49 -2.27 2.68
C MET A 30 6.27 -2.72 1.24
N ILE A 31 6.30 -1.81 0.27
CA ILE A 31 6.16 -2.14 -1.15
C ILE A 31 7.28 -3.08 -1.62
N LEU A 32 8.48 -2.93 -1.06
CA LEU A 32 9.63 -3.77 -1.39
C LEU A 32 9.58 -5.12 -0.66
N LEU A 33 9.21 -5.12 0.62
CA LEU A 33 9.30 -6.30 1.49
C LEU A 33 8.09 -7.24 1.39
N VAL A 34 6.87 -6.71 1.23
CA VAL A 34 5.64 -7.51 1.26
C VAL A 34 5.53 -8.48 0.06
N PRO A 35 5.82 -8.10 -1.20
CA PRO A 35 5.70 -9.03 -2.33
C PRO A 35 6.54 -10.32 -2.21
N PRO A 36 7.85 -10.28 -1.90
CA PRO A 36 8.65 -11.50 -1.80
C PRO A 36 8.21 -12.38 -0.62
N LEU A 37 7.86 -11.79 0.53
CA LEU A 37 7.33 -12.55 1.67
C LEU A 37 6.00 -13.22 1.32
N SER A 38 5.11 -12.49 0.67
CA SER A 38 3.81 -13.01 0.27
C SER A 38 3.94 -14.19 -0.68
N TYR A 39 4.84 -14.09 -1.66
CA TYR A 39 5.13 -15.17 -2.58
C TYR A 39 5.67 -16.41 -1.88
N GLY A 40 6.61 -16.24 -0.94
CA GLY A 40 7.17 -17.35 -0.17
C GLY A 40 6.12 -18.10 0.65
N ILE A 41 5.23 -17.36 1.34
CA ILE A 41 4.12 -17.94 2.11
C ILE A 41 3.14 -18.66 1.17
N ALA A 42 2.80 -18.05 0.03
CA ALA A 42 1.88 -18.65 -0.93
C ALA A 42 2.41 -19.96 -1.51
N ALA A 43 3.69 -20.03 -1.87
CA ALA A 43 4.30 -21.25 -2.38
C ALA A 43 4.23 -22.40 -1.36
N LEU A 44 4.47 -22.12 -0.08
CA LEU A 44 4.30 -23.11 1.00
C LEU A 44 2.84 -23.52 1.17
N LEU A 45 1.91 -22.57 1.10
CA LEU A 45 0.49 -22.80 1.30
C LEU A 45 -0.10 -23.64 0.17
N VAL A 46 0.29 -23.40 -1.08
CA VAL A 46 -0.06 -24.24 -2.23
C VAL A 46 0.52 -25.65 -2.07
N GLN A 47 1.78 -25.78 -1.64
CA GLN A 47 2.39 -27.09 -1.42
C GLN A 47 1.66 -27.90 -0.35
N ILE A 48 1.26 -27.27 0.76
CA ILE A 48 0.47 -27.90 1.82
C ILE A 48 -0.93 -28.24 1.29
N GLY A 49 -1.58 -27.33 0.57
CA GLY A 49 -2.92 -27.53 0.02
C GLY A 49 -2.98 -28.70 -0.96
N VAL A 50 -1.97 -28.84 -1.83
CA VAL A 50 -1.86 -29.99 -2.75
C VAL A 50 -1.66 -31.30 -1.98
N ARG A 51 -0.81 -31.31 -0.94
CA ARG A 51 -0.59 -32.51 -0.11
C ARG A 51 -1.84 -32.93 0.68
N GLN A 52 -2.65 -31.96 1.10
CA GLN A 52 -3.89 -32.20 1.83
C GLN A 52 -5.10 -32.43 0.91
N GLY A 53 -4.94 -32.36 -0.42
CA GLY A 53 -6.02 -32.57 -1.37
C GLY A 53 -7.06 -31.45 -1.40
N TRP A 54 -6.64 -30.20 -1.17
CA TRP A 54 -7.54 -29.05 -1.31
C TRP A 54 -8.12 -28.98 -2.73
N PRO A 55 -9.41 -28.60 -2.90
CA PRO A 55 -10.06 -28.53 -4.20
C PRO A 55 -9.55 -27.32 -5.00
N LEU A 56 -8.32 -27.42 -5.51
CA LEU A 56 -7.71 -26.43 -6.39
C LEU A 56 -8.13 -26.71 -7.84
N PRO A 57 -8.49 -25.68 -8.63
CA PRO A 57 -8.75 -25.86 -10.04
C PRO A 57 -7.56 -26.53 -10.74
N PRO A 58 -7.76 -27.61 -11.53
CA PRO A 58 -6.67 -28.32 -12.21
C PRO A 58 -5.84 -27.40 -13.12
N GLN A 59 -6.49 -26.39 -13.71
CA GLN A 59 -5.86 -25.35 -14.53
C GLN A 59 -4.84 -24.48 -13.79
N TRP A 60 -4.81 -24.48 -12.45
CA TRP A 60 -3.82 -23.72 -11.67
C TRP A 60 -2.59 -24.57 -11.30
N LEU A 61 -2.70 -25.89 -11.46
CA LEU A 61 -1.68 -26.85 -11.11
C LEU A 61 -0.87 -27.24 -12.35
N GLY A 62 0.40 -27.58 -12.15
CA GLY A 62 1.33 -27.96 -13.21
C GLY A 62 2.08 -26.77 -13.80
N TYR A 63 2.53 -26.93 -15.04
CA TYR A 63 3.34 -25.94 -15.77
C TYR A 63 2.47 -25.02 -16.62
N VAL A 64 2.94 -23.79 -16.83
CA VAL A 64 2.22 -22.80 -17.63
C VAL A 64 2.36 -23.15 -19.11
N ASN A 65 1.25 -23.50 -19.75
CA ASN A 65 1.21 -23.68 -21.20
C ASN A 65 1.19 -22.31 -21.90
N ILE A 66 2.32 -21.93 -22.48
CA ILE A 66 2.46 -20.68 -23.23
C ILE A 66 2.07 -20.93 -24.70
N HIS A 67 1.27 -20.03 -25.26
CA HIS A 67 0.83 -20.13 -26.66
C HIS A 67 2.02 -20.05 -27.64
N PRO A 68 2.07 -20.91 -28.69
CA PRO A 68 3.22 -21.02 -29.60
C PRO A 68 3.56 -19.74 -30.37
N VAL A 69 2.61 -18.80 -30.50
CA VAL A 69 2.87 -17.49 -31.13
C VAL A 69 3.84 -16.64 -30.30
N VAL A 70 3.80 -16.77 -28.97
CA VAL A 70 4.66 -16.00 -28.06
C VAL A 70 6.11 -16.46 -28.18
N TRP A 71 6.34 -17.74 -28.48
CA TRP A 71 7.66 -18.33 -28.71
C TRP A 71 8.36 -17.83 -29.98
N ARG A 72 7.63 -17.22 -30.92
CA ARG A 72 8.22 -16.64 -32.14
C ARG A 72 8.98 -15.34 -31.89
N LEU A 73 8.83 -14.74 -30.70
CA LEU A 73 9.53 -13.53 -30.30
C LEU A 73 10.89 -13.92 -29.71
N GLU A 74 11.94 -13.91 -30.54
CA GLU A 74 13.29 -14.37 -30.19
C GLU A 74 13.88 -13.69 -28.94
N GLY A 75 13.47 -12.45 -28.63
CA GLY A 75 13.95 -11.71 -27.45
C GLY A 75 13.33 -12.14 -26.11
N LEU A 76 12.19 -12.84 -26.13
CA LEU A 76 11.46 -13.22 -24.90
C LEU A 76 11.80 -14.63 -24.42
N ALA A 77 12.50 -15.43 -25.23
CA ALA A 77 12.86 -16.81 -24.92
C ALA A 77 13.43 -17.03 -23.49
N PRO A 78 14.42 -16.25 -23.00
CA PRO A 78 14.98 -16.49 -21.66
C PRO A 78 13.99 -16.20 -20.52
N ILE A 79 13.02 -15.30 -20.74
CA ILE A 79 12.00 -14.98 -19.73
C ILE A 79 10.92 -16.05 -19.74
N LEU A 80 10.53 -16.51 -20.93
CA LEU A 80 9.51 -17.54 -21.11
C LEU A 80 9.96 -18.88 -20.50
N THR A 81 11.22 -19.27 -20.68
CA THR A 81 11.77 -20.49 -20.07
C THR A 81 11.80 -20.41 -18.54
N LEU A 82 12.11 -19.25 -17.97
CA LEU A 82 12.05 -19.04 -16.51
C LEU A 82 10.63 -19.20 -15.98
N ILE A 83 9.64 -18.63 -16.68
CA ILE A 83 8.21 -18.74 -16.31
C ILE A 83 7.74 -20.19 -16.41
N GLU A 84 8.10 -20.88 -17.49
CA GLU A 84 7.71 -22.27 -17.73
C GLU A 84 8.35 -23.23 -16.73
N SER A 85 9.57 -22.96 -16.25
CA SER A 85 10.24 -23.81 -15.26
C SER A 85 9.57 -23.86 -13.88
N GLN A 86 8.67 -22.91 -13.58
CA GLN A 86 8.03 -22.82 -12.27
C GLN A 86 6.77 -23.70 -12.18
N ALA A 87 6.79 -24.67 -11.28
CA ALA A 87 5.63 -25.50 -10.99
C ALA A 87 4.55 -24.72 -10.22
N ASN A 88 3.29 -24.91 -10.62
CA ASN A 88 2.10 -24.32 -10.00
C ASN A 88 2.13 -22.78 -9.94
N LEU A 89 2.74 -22.13 -10.93
CA LEU A 89 2.94 -20.67 -10.94
C LEU A 89 1.61 -19.91 -10.74
N ILE A 90 0.55 -20.33 -11.43
CA ILE A 90 -0.77 -19.68 -11.37
C ILE A 90 -1.34 -19.75 -9.95
N ALA A 91 -1.33 -20.95 -9.33
CA ALA A 91 -1.75 -21.11 -7.94
C ALA A 91 -0.93 -20.22 -7.01
N ASN A 92 0.40 -20.26 -7.14
CA ASN A 92 1.30 -19.46 -6.30
C ASN A 92 1.01 -17.97 -6.42
N LEU A 93 0.78 -17.44 -7.62
CA LEU A 93 0.46 -16.03 -7.85
C LEU A 93 -0.91 -15.63 -7.28
N VAL A 94 -1.94 -16.44 -7.45
CA VAL A 94 -3.28 -16.16 -6.90
C VAL A 94 -3.23 -16.12 -5.37
N PHE A 95 -2.59 -17.12 -4.75
CA PHE A 95 -2.41 -17.14 -3.30
C PHE A 95 -1.49 -16.02 -2.82
N ALA A 96 -0.41 -15.70 -3.56
CA ALA A 96 0.48 -14.60 -3.23
C ALA A 96 -0.25 -13.26 -3.27
N PHE A 97 -1.16 -13.06 -4.21
CA PHE A 97 -1.99 -11.86 -4.24
C PHE A 97 -2.92 -11.80 -3.02
N GLY A 98 -3.61 -12.91 -2.71
CA GLY A 98 -4.47 -12.99 -1.53
C GLY A 98 -3.72 -12.73 -0.22
N VAL A 99 -2.58 -13.39 -0.03
CA VAL A 99 -1.70 -13.22 1.14
C VAL A 99 -1.16 -11.79 1.20
N MET A 100 -0.83 -11.18 0.06
CA MET A 100 -0.31 -9.81 0.00
C MET A 100 -1.37 -8.82 0.46
N VAL A 101 -2.62 -8.99 0.04
CA VAL A 101 -3.74 -8.15 0.48
C VAL A 101 -3.97 -8.30 1.98
N VAL A 102 -3.90 -9.52 2.52
CA VAL A 102 -4.08 -9.79 3.95
C VAL A 102 -2.95 -9.17 4.77
N ILE A 103 -1.68 -9.49 4.45
CA ILE A 103 -0.51 -8.97 5.17
C ILE A 103 -0.42 -7.45 5.02
N GLY A 104 -0.58 -6.95 3.80
CA GLY A 104 -0.57 -5.52 3.51
C GLY A 104 -1.69 -4.78 4.24
N GLY A 105 -2.88 -5.35 4.30
CA GLY A 105 -4.02 -4.79 5.04
C GLY A 105 -3.78 -4.75 6.54
N ILE A 106 -3.30 -5.84 7.14
CA ILE A 106 -2.96 -5.90 8.57
C ILE A 106 -1.88 -4.87 8.91
N MET A 107 -0.83 -4.81 8.09
CA MET A 107 0.25 -3.84 8.27
C MET A 107 -0.25 -2.41 8.13
N ALA A 108 -1.12 -2.10 7.17
CA ALA A 108 -1.71 -0.77 7.01
C ALA A 108 -2.51 -0.34 8.25
N ILE A 109 -3.30 -1.26 8.83
CA ILE A 109 -4.02 -1.00 10.09
C ILE A 109 -3.03 -0.73 11.23
N PHE A 110 -2.03 -1.59 11.38
CA PHE A 110 -1.00 -1.45 12.40
C PHE A 110 -0.27 -0.10 12.30
N PHE A 111 0.11 0.31 11.09
CA PHE A 111 0.73 1.60 10.85
C PHE A 111 -0.22 2.78 11.09
N GLY A 112 -1.51 2.63 10.80
CA GLY A 112 -2.52 3.62 11.17
C GLY A 112 -2.59 3.86 12.68
N TYR A 113 -2.47 2.79 13.48
CA TYR A 113 -2.39 2.92 14.94
C TYR A 113 -1.06 3.54 15.39
N LEU A 114 0.07 3.08 14.86
CA LEU A 114 1.37 3.71 15.16
C LEU A 114 1.37 5.20 14.82
N TYR A 115 0.73 5.59 13.72
CA TYR A 115 0.56 6.99 13.33
C TYR A 115 -0.20 7.79 14.40
N LYS A 116 -1.25 7.21 14.96
CA LYS A 116 -2.05 7.86 16.00
C LYS A 116 -1.28 8.02 17.32
N PHE A 117 -0.40 7.07 17.66
CA PHE A 117 0.35 7.09 18.92
C PHE A 117 1.64 7.91 18.86
N PHE A 118 2.39 7.81 17.77
CA PHE A 118 3.71 8.44 17.62
C PHE A 118 3.71 9.64 16.66
N GLY A 119 2.57 9.94 16.04
CA GLY A 119 2.41 11.11 15.19
C GLY A 119 2.54 12.41 16.00
N PRO A 120 3.23 13.43 15.47
CA PRO A 120 3.28 14.73 16.13
C PRO A 120 1.87 15.31 16.28
N SER A 121 1.69 16.15 17.30
CA SER A 121 0.47 16.91 17.48
C SER A 121 0.13 17.68 16.18
N PRO A 122 -1.15 17.70 15.75
CA PRO A 122 -1.56 18.44 14.56
C PRO A 122 -1.45 19.96 14.72
N TYR A 123 -1.13 20.45 15.91
CA TYR A 123 -0.90 21.86 16.23
C TYR A 123 0.58 22.12 16.42
N GLY A 124 1.08 23.21 15.81
CA GLY A 124 2.39 23.74 16.12
C GLY A 124 2.45 24.35 17.53
N PRO A 125 3.65 24.64 18.05
CA PRO A 125 3.82 25.19 19.41
C PRO A 125 3.08 26.51 19.65
N THR A 126 2.83 27.27 18.59
CA THR A 126 2.16 28.58 18.62
C THR A 126 0.73 28.53 18.09
N ASP A 127 0.25 27.38 17.63
CA ASP A 127 -1.08 27.26 17.02
C ASP A 127 -2.14 27.05 18.11
N ALA A 128 -3.10 27.97 18.19
CA ALA A 128 -4.28 27.76 19.01
C ALA A 128 -5.21 26.73 18.34
N PRO A 129 -5.81 25.80 19.11
CA PRO A 129 -6.75 24.84 18.56
C PRO A 129 -7.96 25.58 17.96
N PRO A 130 -8.56 25.07 16.87
CA PRO A 130 -9.70 25.68 16.22
C PRO A 130 -10.87 25.77 17.20
N ILE A 131 -11.48 26.95 17.25
CA ILE A 131 -12.67 27.20 18.05
C ILE A 131 -13.79 26.29 17.52
N ARG A 132 -14.16 25.25 18.26
CA ARG A 132 -15.21 24.28 17.89
C ARG A 132 -16.64 24.83 18.04
N VAL A 133 -16.79 26.14 18.18
CA VAL A 133 -18.07 26.78 18.38
C VAL A 133 -18.67 27.15 17.03
N LYS A 134 -19.87 26.64 16.73
CA LYS A 134 -20.64 27.06 15.55
C LYS A 134 -21.13 28.48 15.76
N VAL A 135 -20.37 29.48 15.31
CA VAL A 135 -20.82 30.88 15.29
C VAL A 135 -21.67 31.16 14.05
N LYS A 136 -22.80 31.86 14.24
CA LYS A 136 -23.65 32.32 13.13
C LYS A 136 -22.86 33.31 12.28
N ARG A 137 -22.85 33.11 10.96
CA ARG A 137 -22.20 34.02 10.00
C ARG A 137 -22.96 35.35 10.01
N TYR A 138 -22.30 36.43 10.40
CA TYR A 138 -22.89 37.76 10.37
C TYR A 138 -23.12 38.19 8.91
N LYS A 139 -24.38 38.42 8.51
CA LYS A 139 -24.73 39.09 7.24
C LYS A 139 -24.83 40.58 7.54
N ARG A 140 -24.08 41.38 6.80
CA ARG A 140 -24.12 42.83 6.84
C ARG A 140 -24.78 43.33 5.57
#